data_AF-A0A7J3T1F1-F1
#
_entry.id   AF-A0A7J3T1F1-F1
#
_cell.length_a   1.000
_cell.length_b   1.000
_cell.length_c   1.000
_cell.angle_alpha   90.00
_cell.angle_beta   90.00
_cell.angle_gamma   90.00
#
_symmetry.space_group_name_H-M   'P 1'
#
loop_
_entity.id
_entity.type
_entity.pdbx_description
1 polymer ?
#
loop_
_entity_poly.entity_id
_entity_poly.type
_entity_poly.pdbx_seq_one_letter_code
_entity_poly.pdbx_strand_id
1 'polypeptide(L)'
;MSKVKFDFSTVRTRVIPILKRVEVEDYPAKIGRVYGWSRQHVCYYLGKLEQCGLVKRKVRSRAVFYELTGRGKTFLGSCEDIVFGSGVYRLDRCQVRFGIVAEGCLPVDFRRVEMMNWTALLGLEQGVHVRHTTRSWIVHVETLYGKHPGELFVMAKNLADRVAKSLMIKYGCRLSEGELCRGYELKVDDPVAKLLSRYFCVSTPERKIDHSPGIDQGELEHFSSDAAVEYLLMPERVKKLEGQVQALHVDLEELNGTLKKLLSLESSGEFGPEQRRLQDYVS
;
A
#
# COMPACT_ATOMS: atom_id res chain seq x y z
N MET A 1 21.73 13.67 -30.54
CA MET A 1 20.46 13.77 -29.79
C MET A 1 20.70 14.61 -28.54
N SER A 2 19.96 15.71 -28.36
CA SER A 2 20.05 16.55 -27.16
C SER A 2 19.68 15.74 -25.93
N LYS A 3 20.57 15.67 -24.92
CA LYS A 3 20.25 15.04 -23.63
C LYS A 3 19.17 15.87 -22.95
N VAL A 4 17.93 15.35 -22.92
CA VAL A 4 16.84 15.96 -22.14
C VAL A 4 17.23 15.85 -20.66
N LYS A 5 17.44 17.00 -20.02
CA LYS A 5 17.75 17.07 -18.59
C LYS A 5 16.45 17.25 -17.80
N PHE A 6 16.30 16.47 -16.74
CA PHE A 6 15.27 16.66 -15.73
C PHE A 6 15.92 16.92 -14.39
N ASP A 7 15.39 17.89 -13.66
CA ASP A 7 15.78 18.10 -12.26
C ASP A 7 15.20 16.99 -11.39
N PHE A 8 15.94 16.57 -10.37
CA PHE A 8 15.53 15.46 -9.49
C PHE A 8 14.16 15.70 -8.82
N SER A 9 13.89 16.93 -8.41
CA SER A 9 12.58 17.37 -7.88
C SER A 9 11.45 17.15 -8.89
N THR A 10 11.70 17.45 -10.16
CA THR A 10 10.75 17.30 -11.26
C THR A 10 10.55 15.83 -11.63
N VAL A 11 11.61 15.03 -11.56
CA VAL A 11 11.52 13.58 -11.78
C VAL A 11 10.58 12.95 -10.74
N ARG A 12 10.78 13.27 -9.47
CA ARG A 12 9.99 12.74 -8.35
C ARG A 12 8.54 13.19 -8.36
N THR A 13 8.29 14.47 -8.60
CA THR A 13 6.95 15.07 -8.45
C THR A 13 6.09 14.99 -9.71
N ARG A 14 6.68 14.89 -10.90
CA ARG A 14 5.95 14.95 -12.18
C ARG A 14 6.20 13.72 -13.04
N VAL A 15 7.46 13.36 -13.29
CA VAL A 15 7.81 12.31 -14.25
C VAL A 15 7.36 10.92 -13.79
N ILE A 16 7.70 10.52 -12.56
CA ILE A 16 7.35 9.21 -12.02
C ILE A 16 5.82 9.03 -11.95
N PRO A 17 5.02 9.98 -11.39
CA PRO A 17 3.57 9.85 -11.39
C PRO A 17 2.95 9.73 -12.79
N ILE A 18 3.48 10.46 -13.78
CA ILE A 18 3.01 10.36 -15.17
C ILE A 18 3.33 8.96 -15.73
N LEU A 19 4.54 8.46 -15.54
CA LEU A 19 4.94 7.13 -16.02
C LEU A 19 4.07 6.01 -15.40
N LYS A 20 3.75 6.10 -14.10
CA LYS A 20 2.85 5.14 -13.43
C LYS A 20 1.45 5.13 -14.03
N ARG A 21 0.88 6.30 -14.34
CA ARG A 21 -0.45 6.34 -14.98
C ARG A 21 -0.41 5.88 -16.44
N VAL A 22 0.71 6.07 -17.14
CA VAL A 22 0.92 5.51 -18.48
C VAL A 22 1.02 3.97 -18.42
N GLU A 23 1.56 3.39 -17.35
CA GLU A 23 1.56 1.92 -17.15
C GLU A 23 0.14 1.35 -17.08
N VAL A 24 -0.78 2.08 -16.45
CA VAL A 24 -2.21 1.75 -16.35
C VAL A 24 -2.99 2.14 -17.62
N GLU A 25 -2.29 2.51 -18.70
CA GLU A 25 -2.86 2.93 -19.99
C GLU A 25 -3.76 4.17 -19.95
N ASP A 26 -3.59 5.05 -18.96
CA ASP A 26 -4.37 6.28 -18.89
C ASP A 26 -3.98 7.30 -19.97
N TYR A 27 -4.97 7.94 -20.56
CA TYR A 27 -4.76 9.04 -21.51
C TYR A 27 -4.41 10.37 -20.79
N PRO A 28 -3.70 11.31 -21.45
CA PRO A 28 -3.13 12.50 -20.78
C PRO A 28 -4.12 13.37 -20.01
N ALA A 29 -5.36 13.49 -20.49
CA ALA A 29 -6.40 14.27 -19.82
C ALA A 29 -6.95 13.58 -18.56
N LYS A 30 -6.87 12.24 -18.47
CA LYS A 30 -7.20 11.50 -17.24
C LYS A 30 -6.09 11.67 -16.21
N ILE A 31 -4.83 11.53 -16.62
CA ILE A 31 -3.65 11.78 -15.77
C ILE A 31 -3.71 13.19 -15.16
N GLY A 32 -4.02 14.21 -15.98
CA GLY A 32 -4.15 15.58 -15.51
C GLY A 32 -5.26 15.76 -14.47
N ARG A 33 -6.42 15.11 -14.65
CA ARG A 33 -7.53 15.17 -13.69
C ARG A 33 -7.20 14.55 -12.34
N VAL A 34 -6.48 13.42 -12.34
CA VAL A 34 -6.06 12.71 -11.11
C VAL A 34 -5.17 13.60 -10.25
N TYR A 35 -4.15 14.22 -10.86
CA TYR A 35 -3.16 15.02 -10.12
C TYR A 35 -3.45 16.53 -10.08
N GLY A 36 -4.56 16.98 -10.67
CA GLY A 36 -4.91 18.41 -10.75
C GLY A 36 -4.00 19.22 -11.69
N TRP A 37 -3.43 18.59 -12.72
CA TRP A 37 -2.55 19.24 -13.70
C TRP A 37 -3.28 19.52 -15.00
N SER A 38 -2.87 20.59 -15.70
CA SER A 38 -3.42 20.89 -17.01
C SER A 38 -3.02 19.81 -18.02
N ARG A 39 -3.88 19.54 -19.01
CA ARG A 39 -3.58 18.60 -20.10
C ARG A 39 -2.28 18.97 -20.83
N GLN A 40 -2.04 20.27 -21.02
CA GLN A 40 -0.83 20.79 -21.66
C GLN A 40 0.42 20.42 -20.85
N HIS A 41 0.35 20.53 -19.52
CA HIS A 41 1.45 20.18 -18.63
C HIS A 41 1.80 18.69 -18.73
N VAL A 42 0.79 17.81 -18.75
CA VAL A 42 1.02 16.36 -18.92
C VAL A 42 1.61 16.05 -20.31
N CYS A 43 1.06 16.64 -21.37
CA CYS A 43 1.58 16.46 -22.73
C CYS A 43 3.03 16.94 -22.88
N TYR A 44 3.41 18.03 -22.20
CA TYR A 44 4.79 18.53 -22.19
C TYR A 44 5.77 17.48 -21.67
N TYR A 45 5.46 16.85 -20.54
CA TYR A 45 6.31 15.79 -19.98
C TYR A 45 6.29 14.52 -20.82
N LEU A 46 5.13 14.11 -21.35
CA LEU A 46 5.05 12.95 -22.22
C LEU A 46 5.89 13.12 -23.50
N GLY A 47 5.90 14.30 -24.11
CA GLY A 47 6.76 14.58 -25.26
C GLY A 47 8.25 14.48 -24.92
N LYS A 48 8.65 14.96 -23.73
CA LYS A 48 10.03 14.79 -23.25
C LYS A 48 10.37 13.31 -22.96
N LEU A 49 9.43 12.56 -22.41
CA LEU A 49 9.63 11.13 -22.11
C LEU A 49 9.69 10.27 -23.38
N GLU A 50 8.96 10.67 -24.43
CA GLU A 50 9.05 10.10 -25.76
C GLU A 50 10.42 10.39 -26.39
N GLN A 51 10.94 11.62 -26.28
CA GLN A 51 12.31 11.94 -26.71
C GLN A 51 13.39 11.14 -25.98
N CYS A 52 13.17 10.81 -24.70
CA CYS A 52 14.05 9.94 -23.93
C CYS A 52 13.91 8.44 -24.28
N GLY A 53 12.93 8.07 -25.11
CA GLY A 53 12.62 6.68 -25.43
C GLY A 53 12.12 5.88 -24.24
N LEU A 54 11.53 6.53 -23.22
CA LEU A 54 10.91 5.86 -22.07
C LEU A 54 9.46 5.46 -22.39
N VAL A 55 8.79 6.27 -23.20
CA VAL A 55 7.39 6.10 -23.58
C VAL A 55 7.30 6.12 -25.11
N LYS A 56 6.37 5.34 -25.68
CA LYS A 56 6.07 5.35 -27.11
C LYS A 56 4.61 5.73 -27.33
N ARG A 57 4.36 6.60 -28.31
CA ARG A 57 3.00 6.99 -28.68
C ARG A 57 2.31 5.86 -29.45
N LYS A 58 1.10 5.50 -29.01
CA LYS A 58 0.19 4.55 -29.66
C LYS A 58 -1.04 5.31 -30.15
N VAL A 59 -1.09 5.61 -31.44
CA VAL A 59 -2.20 6.36 -32.03
C VAL A 59 -3.32 5.39 -32.41
N ARG A 60 -4.46 5.48 -31.73
CA ARG A 60 -5.72 4.88 -32.19
C ARG A 60 -6.67 6.00 -32.58
N SER A 61 -6.82 6.18 -33.90
CA SER A 61 -7.88 6.89 -34.64
C SER A 61 -8.25 8.33 -34.25
N ARG A 62 -8.50 8.67 -32.97
CA ARG A 62 -8.74 10.05 -32.48
C ARG A 62 -8.15 10.40 -31.11
N ALA A 63 -7.65 9.42 -30.35
CA ALA A 63 -7.09 9.63 -29.02
C ALA A 63 -5.62 9.23 -28.96
N VAL A 64 -4.81 10.05 -28.27
CA VAL A 64 -3.38 9.81 -28.09
C VAL A 64 -3.18 8.99 -26.84
N PHE A 65 -2.84 7.71 -27.02
CA PHE A 65 -2.38 6.84 -25.94
C PHE A 65 -0.87 6.76 -25.97
N TYR A 66 -0.32 6.44 -24.81
CA TYR A 66 1.11 6.26 -24.60
C TYR A 66 1.31 4.91 -23.95
N GLU A 67 2.39 4.22 -24.32
CA GLU A 67 2.75 2.91 -23.79
C GLU A 67 4.20 2.97 -23.29
N LEU A 68 4.47 2.34 -22.15
CA LEU A 68 5.83 2.24 -21.63
C LEU A 68 6.67 1.33 -22.51
N THR A 69 7.85 1.82 -22.89
CA THR A 69 8.86 0.98 -23.54
C THR A 69 9.53 0.05 -22.52
N GLY A 70 10.26 -0.97 -22.98
CA GLY A 70 11.06 -1.83 -22.08
C GLY A 70 12.03 -1.01 -21.22
N ARG A 71 12.66 0.02 -21.79
CA ARG A 71 13.55 0.94 -21.08
C ARG A 71 12.79 1.79 -20.05
N GLY A 72 11.56 2.20 -20.36
CA GLY A 72 10.65 2.89 -19.45
C GLY A 72 10.30 2.06 -18.23
N LYS A 73 10.00 0.76 -18.43
CA LYS A 73 9.71 -0.18 -17.35
C LYS A 73 10.92 -0.42 -16.44
N THR A 74 12.10 -0.63 -17.02
CA THR A 74 13.34 -0.78 -16.24
C THR A 74 13.67 0.49 -15.45
N PHE A 75 13.53 1.66 -16.07
CA PHE A 75 13.74 2.94 -15.40
C PHE A 75 12.75 3.16 -14.24
N LEU A 76 11.46 2.85 -14.45
CA LEU A 76 10.45 2.91 -13.41
C LEU A 76 10.83 1.99 -12.25
N GLY A 77 11.15 0.72 -12.53
CA GLY A 77 11.55 -0.25 -11.52
C GLY A 77 12.80 0.18 -10.72
N SER A 78 13.84 0.68 -11.39
CA SER A 78 15.04 1.19 -10.69
C SER A 78 14.77 2.45 -9.85
N CYS A 79 13.81 3.29 -10.27
CA CYS A 79 13.36 4.41 -9.45
C CYS A 79 12.48 3.96 -8.27
N GLU A 80 11.76 2.84 -8.41
CA GLU A 80 10.98 2.25 -7.32
C GLU A 80 11.89 1.74 -6.20
N ASP A 81 13.01 1.09 -6.53
CA ASP A 81 13.94 0.57 -5.53
C ASP A 81 14.76 1.66 -4.79
N ILE A 82 15.10 2.76 -5.48
CA ILE A 82 16.02 3.80 -4.95
C ILE A 82 15.27 4.99 -4.34
N VAL A 83 14.07 5.32 -4.81
CA VAL A 83 13.32 6.53 -4.38
C VAL A 83 12.27 6.21 -3.29
N PHE A 84 11.99 4.93 -3.03
CA PHE A 84 10.96 4.48 -2.08
C PHE A 84 11.55 3.66 -0.93
N GLY A 85 12.35 4.33 -0.09
CA GLY A 85 12.62 3.88 1.28
C GLY A 85 11.46 4.10 2.26
N SER A 86 10.20 4.20 1.80
CA SER A 86 9.04 4.42 2.68
C SER A 86 7.77 3.90 2.01
N GLY A 87 7.09 2.93 2.62
CA GLY A 87 5.91 2.24 2.10
C GLY A 87 4.88 3.17 1.48
N VAL A 88 4.43 2.81 0.27
CA VAL A 88 3.34 3.51 -0.40
C VAL A 88 2.04 2.99 0.18
N TYR A 89 1.26 3.88 0.77
CA TYR A 89 -0.09 3.56 1.21
C TYR A 89 -1.03 3.60 0.00
N ARG A 90 -1.94 2.64 -0.04
CA ARG A 90 -2.97 2.48 -1.06
C ARG A 90 -4.31 2.52 -0.37
N LEU A 91 -5.19 3.45 -0.77
CA LEU A 91 -6.55 3.54 -0.28
C LEU A 91 -7.48 2.99 -1.36
N ASP A 92 -8.08 1.84 -1.08
CA ASP A 92 -9.02 1.16 -1.95
C ASP A 92 -10.45 1.12 -1.36
N ARG A 93 -11.44 0.91 -2.24
CA ARG A 93 -12.87 0.83 -1.90
C ARG A 93 -13.41 2.00 -1.05
N CYS A 94 -12.77 3.17 -1.14
CA CYS A 94 -13.19 4.33 -0.39
C CYS A 94 -14.48 4.91 -0.97
N GLN A 95 -15.50 5.04 -0.13
CA GLN A 95 -16.80 5.59 -0.50
C GLN A 95 -17.12 6.76 0.42
N VAL A 96 -17.59 7.86 -0.16
CA VAL A 96 -18.05 9.04 0.60
C VAL A 96 -19.54 9.21 0.37
N ARG A 97 -20.28 9.29 1.47
CA ARG A 97 -21.75 9.43 1.49
C ARG A 97 -22.12 10.86 1.82
N PHE A 98 -22.99 11.43 0.99
CA PHE A 98 -23.61 12.73 1.18
C PHE A 98 -25.10 12.54 1.40
N GLY A 99 -25.63 13.01 2.53
CA GLY A 99 -27.07 12.99 2.80
C GLY A 99 -27.82 13.96 1.89
N ILE A 100 -29.02 13.59 1.46
CA ILE A 100 -29.89 14.47 0.68
C ILE A 100 -30.67 15.35 1.66
N VAL A 101 -30.43 16.66 1.61
CA VAL A 101 -31.14 17.68 2.41
C VAL A 101 -32.36 18.19 1.64
N ALA A 102 -32.20 18.41 0.33
CA ALA A 102 -33.30 18.72 -0.57
C ALA A 102 -33.10 17.96 -1.88
N GLU A 103 -34.11 17.21 -2.28
CA GLU A 103 -34.08 16.43 -3.51
C GLU A 103 -34.23 17.36 -4.73
N GLY A 104 -33.39 17.13 -5.73
CA GLY A 104 -33.41 17.87 -6.99
C GLY A 104 -34.06 17.07 -8.10
N CYS A 105 -33.71 17.37 -9.35
CA CYS A 105 -34.09 16.56 -10.49
C CYS A 105 -33.29 15.24 -10.50
N LEU A 106 -33.98 14.11 -10.64
CA LEU A 106 -33.30 12.82 -10.77
C LEU A 106 -32.61 12.70 -12.13
N PRO A 107 -31.41 12.08 -12.21
CA PRO A 107 -30.73 11.86 -13.48
C PRO A 107 -31.50 10.88 -14.37
N VAL A 108 -31.72 11.25 -15.63
CA VAL A 108 -32.34 10.37 -16.64
C VAL A 108 -31.31 9.36 -17.18
N ASP A 109 -30.04 9.76 -17.26
CA ASP A 109 -28.97 8.95 -17.86
C ASP A 109 -28.43 7.84 -16.95
N PHE A 110 -28.92 7.75 -15.71
CA PHE A 110 -28.41 6.80 -14.74
C PHE A 110 -29.08 5.44 -14.89
N ARG A 111 -28.27 4.39 -14.82
CA ARG A 111 -28.79 3.02 -14.85
C ARG A 111 -29.45 2.70 -13.51
N ARG A 112 -30.75 2.40 -13.54
CA ARG A 112 -31.46 1.83 -12.40
C ARG A 112 -31.04 0.38 -12.21
N VAL A 113 -30.60 0.04 -11.01
CA VAL A 113 -30.24 -1.33 -10.62
C VAL A 113 -31.06 -1.70 -9.40
N GLU A 114 -31.80 -2.80 -9.54
CA GLU A 114 -32.47 -3.47 -8.44
C GLU A 114 -31.44 -4.27 -7.64
N MET A 115 -31.24 -3.87 -6.40
CA MET A 115 -30.55 -4.65 -5.38
C MET A 115 -31.57 -5.57 -4.70
N MET A 116 -31.09 -6.55 -3.92
CA MET A 116 -31.94 -7.57 -3.29
C MET A 116 -33.27 -7.03 -2.71
N ASN A 117 -33.25 -5.87 -2.03
CA ASN A 117 -34.44 -5.30 -1.38
C ASN A 117 -34.67 -3.79 -1.67
N TRP A 118 -33.95 -3.17 -2.61
CA TRP A 118 -34.06 -1.72 -2.87
C TRP A 118 -33.47 -1.32 -4.23
N THR A 119 -33.81 -0.14 -4.75
CA THR A 119 -33.31 0.35 -6.04
C THR A 119 -32.25 1.44 -5.87
N ALA A 120 -31.15 1.33 -6.61
CA ALA A 120 -30.11 2.36 -6.71
C ALA A 120 -30.04 2.90 -8.14
N LEU A 121 -29.74 4.20 -8.29
CA LEU A 121 -29.34 4.73 -9.60
C LEU A 121 -27.81 4.79 -9.65
N LEU A 122 -27.20 4.15 -10.64
CA LEU A 122 -25.75 4.13 -10.85
C LEU A 122 -25.41 4.95 -12.09
N GLY A 123 -24.44 5.84 -11.96
CA GLY A 123 -23.99 6.69 -13.05
C GLY A 123 -22.54 7.12 -12.91
N LEU A 124 -22.07 7.85 -13.91
CA LEU A 124 -20.73 8.43 -13.95
C LEU A 124 -20.85 9.93 -13.97
N GLU A 125 -20.22 10.60 -13.00
CA GLU A 125 -20.16 12.06 -12.94
C GLU A 125 -18.71 12.51 -12.86
N GLN A 126 -18.31 13.36 -13.81
CA GLN A 126 -16.91 13.79 -14.02
C GLN A 126 -15.90 12.63 -14.21
N GLY A 127 -16.39 11.43 -14.55
CA GLY A 127 -15.59 10.21 -14.67
C GLY A 127 -15.42 9.42 -13.37
N VAL A 128 -16.17 9.77 -12.32
CA VAL A 128 -16.22 9.07 -11.04
C VAL A 128 -17.56 8.34 -10.93
N HIS A 129 -17.55 7.12 -10.40
CA HIS A 129 -18.76 6.33 -10.21
C HIS A 129 -19.57 6.88 -9.04
N VAL A 130 -20.85 7.15 -9.28
CA VAL A 130 -21.77 7.71 -8.29
C VAL A 130 -23.00 6.84 -8.20
N ARG A 131 -23.49 6.66 -6.97
CA ARG A 131 -24.69 5.91 -6.63
C ARG A 131 -25.69 6.82 -5.93
N HIS A 132 -26.88 6.93 -6.49
CA HIS A 132 -28.03 7.53 -5.81
C HIS A 132 -28.78 6.46 -5.03
N THR A 133 -29.17 6.82 -3.81
CA THR A 133 -30.09 6.10 -2.95
C THR A 133 -31.19 7.05 -2.50
N THR A 134 -32.28 6.54 -1.94
CA THR A 134 -33.41 7.37 -1.48
C THR A 134 -33.06 8.40 -0.41
N ARG A 135 -31.92 8.25 0.29
CA ARG A 135 -31.49 9.15 1.38
C ARG A 135 -30.14 9.80 1.16
N SER A 136 -29.36 9.31 0.19
CA SER A 136 -27.97 9.74 0.04
C SER A 136 -27.40 9.53 -1.36
N TRP A 137 -26.46 10.40 -1.70
CA TRP A 137 -25.55 10.25 -2.81
C TRP A 137 -24.24 9.65 -2.32
N ILE A 138 -23.80 8.54 -2.92
CA ILE A 138 -22.56 7.86 -2.56
C ILE A 138 -21.60 7.96 -3.73
N VAL A 139 -20.45 8.60 -3.49
CA VAL A 139 -19.36 8.74 -4.47
C VAL A 139 -18.35 7.64 -4.20
N HIS A 140 -18.06 6.84 -5.22
CA HIS A 140 -17.04 5.79 -5.18
C HIS A 140 -15.72 6.40 -5.65
N VAL A 141 -14.78 6.55 -4.73
CA VAL A 141 -13.45 7.06 -5.04
C VAL A 141 -12.62 5.90 -5.60
N GLU A 142 -12.00 6.12 -6.77
CA GLU A 142 -11.05 5.16 -7.33
C GLU A 142 -9.85 4.96 -6.41
N THR A 143 -9.14 3.84 -6.56
CA THR A 143 -7.96 3.50 -5.74
C THR A 143 -6.90 4.61 -5.80
N LEU A 144 -6.51 5.12 -4.63
CA LEU A 144 -5.53 6.19 -4.47
C LEU A 144 -4.21 5.67 -3.90
N TYR A 145 -3.09 6.27 -4.31
CA TYR A 145 -1.74 5.94 -3.84
C TYR A 145 -1.06 7.17 -3.24
N GLY A 146 -0.38 7.01 -2.11
CA GLY A 146 0.19 8.13 -1.36
C GLY A 146 1.25 7.69 -0.35
N LYS A 147 1.97 8.66 0.23
CA LYS A 147 3.02 8.39 1.23
C LYS A 147 2.49 8.37 2.66
N HIS A 148 1.37 9.06 2.89
CA HIS A 148 0.75 9.16 4.20
C HIS A 148 -0.74 8.84 4.08
N PRO A 149 -1.31 8.07 5.01
CA PRO A 149 -2.72 7.71 4.98
C PRO A 149 -3.64 8.93 5.12
N GLY A 150 -3.25 9.91 5.94
CA GLY A 150 -4.03 11.15 6.12
C GLY A 150 -4.19 11.93 4.80
N GLU A 151 -3.14 12.02 3.99
CA GLU A 151 -3.20 12.67 2.68
C GLU A 151 -4.17 11.97 1.73
N LEU A 152 -4.22 10.63 1.77
CA LEU A 152 -5.13 9.84 0.95
C LEU A 152 -6.60 10.12 1.28
N PHE A 153 -6.95 10.17 2.56
CA PHE A 153 -8.31 10.51 2.98
C PHE A 153 -8.70 11.95 2.62
N VAL A 154 -7.77 12.90 2.76
CA VAL A 154 -7.99 14.29 2.35
C VAL A 154 -8.18 14.38 0.83
N MET A 155 -7.36 13.67 0.04
CA MET A 155 -7.52 13.61 -1.41
C MET A 155 -8.86 12.98 -1.82
N ALA A 156 -9.26 11.90 -1.16
CA ALA A 156 -10.55 11.24 -1.37
C ALA A 156 -11.72 12.18 -1.06
N LYS A 157 -11.69 12.86 0.09
CA LYS A 157 -12.72 13.84 0.49
C LYS A 157 -12.78 15.01 -0.51
N ASN A 158 -11.64 15.58 -0.89
CA ASN A 158 -11.57 16.67 -1.87
C ASN A 158 -12.09 16.27 -3.26
N LEU A 159 -11.88 15.03 -3.68
CA LEU A 159 -12.45 14.51 -4.93
C LEU A 159 -13.96 14.37 -4.79
N ALA A 160 -14.43 13.76 -3.71
CA ALA A 160 -15.84 13.57 -3.44
C ALA A 160 -16.60 14.89 -3.34
N ASP A 161 -16.05 15.91 -2.65
CA ASP A 161 -16.65 17.23 -2.51
C ASP A 161 -16.78 17.98 -3.84
N ARG A 162 -15.80 17.81 -4.74
CA ARG A 162 -15.89 18.38 -6.10
C ARG A 162 -16.99 17.71 -6.92
N VAL A 163 -17.12 16.39 -6.83
CA VAL A 163 -18.20 15.65 -7.49
C VAL A 163 -19.55 16.05 -6.90
N ALA A 164 -19.67 16.14 -5.57
CA ALA A 164 -20.88 16.60 -4.89
C ALA A 164 -21.31 17.99 -5.35
N LYS A 165 -20.38 18.96 -5.44
CA LYS A 165 -20.68 20.29 -5.99
C LYS A 165 -21.19 20.22 -7.43
N SER A 166 -20.61 19.34 -8.25
CA SER A 166 -21.06 19.16 -9.63
C SER A 166 -22.46 18.56 -9.72
N LEU A 167 -22.79 17.62 -8.83
CA LEU A 167 -24.13 17.04 -8.70
C LEU A 167 -25.15 18.11 -8.29
N MET A 168 -24.81 18.93 -7.28
CA MET A 168 -25.68 20.01 -6.81
C MET A 168 -26.00 21.02 -7.92
N ILE A 169 -25.02 21.38 -8.75
CA ILE A 169 -25.21 22.32 -9.86
C ILE A 169 -26.04 21.69 -10.99
N LYS A 170 -25.73 20.45 -11.38
CA LYS A 170 -26.35 19.79 -12.54
C LYS A 170 -27.79 19.35 -12.26
N TYR A 171 -28.06 18.86 -11.06
CA TYR A 171 -29.35 18.28 -10.67
C TYR A 171 -30.16 19.17 -9.72
N GLY A 172 -29.59 20.28 -9.25
CA GLY A 172 -30.28 21.21 -8.33
C GLY A 172 -30.53 20.64 -6.94
N CYS A 173 -29.87 19.53 -6.57
CA CYS A 173 -30.02 18.94 -5.24
C CYS A 173 -29.20 19.70 -4.18
N ARG A 174 -29.62 19.62 -2.91
CA ARG A 174 -28.83 20.11 -1.77
C ARG A 174 -28.33 18.91 -0.97
N LEU A 175 -27.01 18.82 -0.83
CA LEU A 175 -26.33 17.73 -0.15
C LEU A 175 -25.75 18.20 1.19
N SER A 176 -25.72 17.31 2.19
CA SER A 176 -25.05 17.54 3.47
C SER A 176 -23.53 17.45 3.35
N GLU A 177 -22.80 17.64 4.45
CA GLU A 177 -21.38 17.30 4.49
C GLU A 177 -21.15 15.81 4.20
N GLY A 178 -20.07 15.50 3.50
CA GLY A 178 -19.68 14.14 3.13
C GLY A 178 -19.06 13.38 4.30
N GLU A 179 -19.65 12.22 4.61
CA GLU A 179 -19.15 11.28 5.60
C GLU A 179 -18.48 10.09 4.91
N LEU A 180 -17.34 9.63 5.44
CA LEU A 180 -16.67 8.42 4.94
C LEU A 180 -17.48 7.17 5.34
N CYS A 181 -17.84 6.36 4.36
CA CYS A 181 -18.48 5.07 4.61
C CYS A 181 -17.51 4.09 5.28
N ARG A 182 -18.04 3.14 6.05
CA ARG A 182 -17.27 1.99 6.56
C ARG A 182 -16.94 1.02 5.42
N GLY A 183 -15.83 0.30 5.54
CA GLY A 183 -15.39 -0.71 4.56
C GLY A 183 -14.37 -0.23 3.53
N TYR A 184 -13.67 0.89 3.79
CA TYR A 184 -12.48 1.27 3.02
C TYR A 184 -11.30 0.39 3.41
N GLU A 185 -10.45 0.07 2.43
CA GLU A 185 -9.26 -0.76 2.61
C GLU A 185 -8.02 0.13 2.45
N LEU A 186 -7.30 0.40 3.55
CA LEU A 186 -5.96 0.99 3.46
C LEU A 186 -4.95 -0.14 3.50
N LYS A 187 -4.07 -0.15 2.52
CA LYS A 187 -3.08 -1.18 2.32
C LYS A 187 -1.71 -0.54 2.21
N VAL A 188 -0.67 -1.25 2.61
CA VAL A 188 0.72 -0.80 2.44
C VAL A 188 1.39 -1.70 1.44
N ASP A 189 1.94 -1.11 0.38
CA ASP A 189 2.79 -1.82 -0.57
C ASP A 189 4.15 -2.05 0.08
N ASP A 190 4.43 -3.31 0.44
CA ASP A 190 5.71 -3.75 1.01
C ASP A 190 6.39 -4.76 0.08
N PRO A 191 7.65 -4.51 -0.36
CA PRO A 191 8.40 -5.46 -1.17
C PRO A 191 8.62 -6.83 -0.51
N VAL A 192 8.68 -6.90 0.83
CA VAL A 192 8.83 -8.18 1.56
C VAL A 192 7.50 -8.96 1.56
N ALA A 193 6.38 -8.30 1.86
CA ALA A 193 5.04 -8.87 1.69
C ALA A 193 4.76 -9.33 0.24
N LYS A 194 5.28 -8.62 -0.76
CA LYS A 194 5.24 -9.02 -2.18
C LYS A 194 6.03 -10.28 -2.49
N LEU A 195 7.14 -10.52 -1.80
CA LEU A 195 7.90 -11.76 -1.92
C LEU A 195 7.19 -12.93 -1.24
N LEU A 196 6.62 -12.71 -0.05
CA LEU A 196 5.96 -13.74 0.75
C LEU A 196 4.61 -14.17 0.15
N SER A 197 3.80 -13.21 -0.31
CA SER A 197 2.51 -13.49 -0.98
C SER A 197 2.65 -14.36 -2.23
N ARG A 198 3.78 -14.29 -2.96
CA ARG A 198 4.03 -15.17 -4.12
C ARG A 198 4.08 -16.66 -3.77
N TYR A 199 4.42 -17.00 -2.53
CA TYR A 199 4.64 -18.39 -2.11
C TYR A 199 3.65 -18.84 -1.03
N PHE A 200 3.03 -17.91 -0.29
CA PHE A 200 2.18 -18.22 0.85
C PHE A 200 0.95 -17.31 0.91
N CYS A 201 -0.25 -17.91 1.03
CA CYS A 201 -1.44 -17.23 1.52
C CYS A 201 -1.52 -17.47 3.04
N VAL A 202 -1.33 -16.43 3.84
CA VAL A 202 -1.37 -16.52 5.30
C VAL A 202 -2.56 -15.71 5.81
N SER A 203 -3.60 -16.40 6.28
CA SER A 203 -4.78 -15.79 6.90
C SER A 203 -4.86 -16.18 8.37
N THR A 204 -4.84 -15.19 9.27
CA THR A 204 -5.24 -15.32 10.66
C THR A 204 -6.55 -14.54 10.88
N PRO A 205 -7.26 -14.72 12.02
CA PRO A 205 -8.55 -14.05 12.28
C PRO A 205 -8.49 -12.51 12.19
N GLU A 206 -7.30 -11.93 12.39
CA GLU A 206 -7.07 -10.48 12.41
C GLU A 206 -6.18 -10.00 11.25
N ARG A 207 -5.58 -10.89 10.44
CA ARG A 207 -4.53 -10.54 9.47
C ARG A 207 -4.64 -11.37 8.21
N LYS A 208 -4.41 -10.76 7.05
CA LYS A 208 -4.40 -11.48 5.78
C LYS A 208 -3.24 -11.04 4.90
N ILE A 209 -2.50 -12.02 4.38
CA ILE A 209 -1.52 -11.89 3.30
C ILE A 209 -2.04 -12.79 2.19
N ASP A 210 -2.45 -12.23 1.05
CA ASP A 210 -3.06 -12.99 -0.05
C ASP A 210 -2.47 -12.61 -1.41
N HIS A 211 -2.51 -13.55 -2.34
CA HIS A 211 -2.12 -13.42 -3.74
C HIS A 211 -3.33 -13.76 -4.62
N SER A 212 -4.29 -12.84 -4.68
CA SER A 212 -5.40 -12.96 -5.61
C SER A 212 -4.94 -12.65 -7.05
N PRO A 213 -5.42 -13.38 -8.07
CA PRO A 213 -4.96 -13.20 -9.45
C PRO A 213 -5.52 -11.92 -10.07
N GLY A 214 -4.70 -10.87 -10.12
CA GLY A 214 -4.92 -9.61 -10.84
C GLY A 214 -4.42 -8.42 -10.04
N ILE A 215 -3.62 -7.52 -10.65
CA ILE A 215 -3.06 -6.18 -10.23
C ILE A 215 -2.54 -6.00 -8.77
N ASP A 216 -3.16 -6.64 -7.78
CA ASP A 216 -2.91 -6.62 -6.34
C ASP A 216 -1.76 -7.56 -5.93
N GLN A 217 -0.51 -7.11 -6.11
CA GLN A 217 0.67 -7.86 -5.68
C GLN A 217 1.22 -7.34 -4.35
N GLY A 218 1.05 -8.11 -3.26
CA GLY A 218 1.88 -7.97 -2.05
C GLY A 218 1.46 -6.90 -1.05
N GLU A 219 0.25 -7.02 -0.51
CA GLU A 219 -0.32 -6.02 0.40
C GLU A 219 -0.41 -6.51 1.83
N LEU A 220 -0.08 -5.61 2.77
CA LEU A 220 -0.40 -5.75 4.19
C LEU A 220 -1.70 -5.00 4.49
N GLU A 221 -2.74 -5.72 4.91
CA GLU A 221 -3.96 -5.14 5.46
C GLU A 221 -3.74 -4.83 6.95
N HIS A 222 -3.20 -3.65 7.28
CA HIS A 222 -3.15 -3.21 8.68
C HIS A 222 -3.36 -1.70 8.88
N PHE A 223 -4.06 -1.37 9.98
CA PHE A 223 -4.60 -0.07 10.35
C PHE A 223 -4.20 0.43 11.75
N SER A 224 -3.01 0.08 12.24
CA SER A 224 -2.41 0.82 13.37
C SER A 224 -0.97 1.21 13.01
N SER A 225 -0.62 2.48 13.24
CA SER A 225 0.74 3.00 13.06
C SER A 225 1.76 2.15 13.81
N ASP A 226 1.37 1.70 15.00
CA ASP A 226 2.25 1.04 15.95
C ASP A 226 2.63 -0.36 15.48
N ALA A 227 1.72 -1.09 14.83
CA ALA A 227 2.00 -2.43 14.29
C ALA A 227 2.85 -2.39 13.01
N ALA A 228 2.70 -1.37 12.17
CA ALA A 228 3.57 -1.19 11.01
C ALA A 228 5.00 -0.82 11.44
N VAL A 229 5.13 0.02 12.47
CA VAL A 229 6.41 0.34 13.12
C VAL A 229 7.01 -0.92 13.75
N GLU A 230 6.21 -1.74 14.42
CA GLU A 230 6.67 -2.98 15.04
C GLU A 230 7.17 -4.02 14.03
N TYR A 231 6.51 -4.15 12.88
CA TYR A 231 6.97 -5.00 11.78
C TYR A 231 8.28 -4.49 11.17
N LEU A 232 8.39 -3.19 10.92
CA LEU A 232 9.62 -2.57 10.39
C LEU A 232 10.82 -2.71 11.34
N LEU A 233 10.57 -2.71 12.65
CA LEU A 233 11.59 -2.88 13.69
C LEU A 233 11.91 -4.36 13.99
N MET A 234 11.21 -5.32 13.36
CA MET A 234 11.44 -6.75 13.59
C MET A 234 12.88 -7.18 13.30
N PRO A 235 13.55 -6.75 12.21
CA PRO A 235 14.93 -7.17 11.94
C PRO A 235 15.92 -6.75 13.04
N GLU A 236 15.73 -5.56 13.61
CA GLU A 236 16.56 -5.08 14.72
C GLU A 236 16.31 -5.87 16.01
N ARG A 237 15.04 -6.21 16.28
CA ARG A 237 14.65 -7.06 17.42
C ARG A 237 15.19 -8.49 17.27
N VAL A 238 15.13 -9.05 16.06
CA VAL A 238 15.70 -10.38 15.75
C VAL A 238 17.21 -10.37 15.96
N LYS A 239 17.91 -9.35 15.47
CA LYS A 239 19.37 -9.20 15.68
C LYS A 239 19.74 -9.08 17.17
N LYS A 240 18.90 -8.39 17.95
CA LYS A 240 19.08 -8.29 19.42
C LYS A 240 18.86 -9.64 20.10
N LEU A 241 17.84 -10.39 19.70
CA LEU A 241 17.58 -11.74 20.19
C LEU A 241 18.69 -12.72 19.81
N GLU A 242 19.21 -12.65 18.58
CA GLU A 242 20.36 -13.45 18.15
C GLU A 242 21.58 -13.21 19.04
N GLY A 243 21.88 -11.94 19.37
CA GLY A 243 22.96 -11.60 20.29
C GLY A 243 22.74 -12.15 21.71
N GLN A 244 21.50 -12.14 22.21
CA GLN A 244 21.15 -12.71 23.51
C GLN A 244 21.27 -14.25 23.53
N VAL A 245 20.86 -14.91 22.45
CA VAL A 245 20.98 -16.37 22.30
C VAL A 245 22.45 -16.78 22.19
N GLN A 246 23.28 -16.02 21.49
CA GLN A 246 24.73 -16.25 21.44
C GLN A 246 25.38 -16.09 22.81
N ALA A 247 25.02 -15.06 23.58
CA ALA A 247 25.54 -14.87 24.94
C ALA A 247 25.15 -16.05 25.86
N LEU A 248 23.87 -16.47 25.83
CA LEU A 248 23.42 -17.64 26.58
C LEU A 248 24.14 -18.93 26.17
N HIS A 249 24.52 -19.06 24.90
CA HIS A 249 25.28 -20.21 24.43
C HIS A 249 26.68 -20.26 25.05
N VAL A 250 27.38 -19.12 25.12
CA VAL A 250 28.70 -19.00 25.76
C VAL A 250 28.60 -19.33 27.25
N ASP A 251 27.61 -18.78 27.95
CA ASP A 251 27.41 -19.03 29.38
C ASP A 251 27.16 -20.53 29.67
N LEU A 252 26.40 -21.21 28.80
CA LEU A 252 26.16 -22.65 28.88
C LEU A 252 27.42 -23.49 28.62
N GLU A 253 28.28 -23.06 27.70
CA GLU A 253 29.57 -23.72 27.46
C GLU A 253 30.52 -23.59 28.66
N GLU A 254 30.56 -22.43 29.30
CA GLU A 254 31.34 -22.22 30.53
C GLU A 254 30.81 -23.07 31.69
N LEU A 255 29.49 -23.14 31.87
CA LEU A 255 28.85 -24.02 32.85
C LEU A 255 29.14 -25.49 32.58
N ASN A 256 29.07 -25.93 31.32
CA ASN A 256 29.41 -27.31 30.96
C ASN A 256 30.90 -27.59 31.17
N GLY A 257 31.77 -26.61 30.92
CA GLY A 257 33.20 -26.69 31.21
C GLY A 257 33.51 -26.82 32.71
N THR A 258 32.82 -26.06 33.55
CA THR A 258 32.97 -26.16 35.01
C THR A 258 32.41 -27.47 35.57
N LEU A 259 31.25 -27.94 35.06
CA LEU A 259 30.70 -29.26 35.40
C LEU A 259 31.64 -30.39 35.00
N LYS A 260 32.24 -30.35 33.81
CA LYS A 260 33.25 -31.34 33.39
C LYS A 260 34.48 -31.33 34.29
N LYS A 261 34.93 -30.16 34.75
CA LYS A 261 36.04 -30.05 35.72
C LYS A 261 35.66 -30.65 37.07
N LEU A 262 34.46 -30.39 37.58
CA LEU A 262 33.96 -30.99 38.82
C LEU A 262 33.83 -32.51 38.72
N LEU A 263 33.26 -33.02 37.63
CA LEU A 263 33.20 -34.47 37.36
C LEU A 263 34.59 -35.09 37.23
N SER A 264 35.55 -34.39 36.62
CA SER A 264 36.93 -34.87 36.53
C SER A 264 37.61 -34.92 37.91
N LEU A 265 37.31 -33.97 38.81
CA LEU A 265 37.82 -33.94 40.19
C LEU A 265 37.21 -35.05 41.04
N GLU A 266 35.93 -35.37 40.87
CA GLU A 266 35.31 -36.54 41.51
C GLU A 266 35.86 -37.87 40.98
N SER A 267 36.31 -37.91 39.72
CA SER A 267 36.92 -39.10 39.11
C SER A 267 38.42 -39.28 39.46
N SER A 268 39.15 -38.19 39.72
CA SER A 268 40.50 -38.21 40.26
C SER A 268 40.42 -38.31 41.79
N GLY A 269 40.10 -39.50 42.28
CA GLY A 269 39.95 -39.76 43.70
C GLY A 269 41.20 -39.40 44.51
N GLU A 270 41.15 -38.25 45.18
CA GLU A 270 41.81 -38.03 46.46
C GLU A 270 40.73 -37.70 47.47
N PHE A 271 40.19 -38.75 48.08
CA PHE A 271 39.45 -38.61 49.34
C PHE A 271 40.44 -38.05 50.37
N GLY A 272 40.15 -36.86 50.89
CA GLY A 272 40.86 -36.35 52.06
C GLY A 272 40.73 -37.36 53.22
N PRO A 273 41.70 -37.40 54.16
CA PRO A 273 41.82 -38.45 55.17
C PRO A 273 40.60 -38.66 56.10
N GLU A 274 39.56 -37.82 55.99
CA GLU A 274 38.35 -37.89 56.81
C GLU A 274 37.06 -38.31 56.06
N GLN A 275 37.10 -38.55 54.75
CA GLN A 275 35.89 -38.97 54.00
C GLN A 275 35.87 -40.48 53.73
N ARG A 276 35.13 -41.22 54.57
CA ARG A 276 34.82 -42.64 54.37
C ARG A 276 33.73 -42.81 53.31
N ARG A 277 33.77 -43.93 52.59
CA ARG A 277 32.76 -44.26 51.57
C ARG A 277 31.42 -44.51 52.25
N LEU A 278 30.33 -44.10 51.60
CA LEU A 278 28.95 -44.30 52.08
C LEU A 278 28.59 -45.79 52.31
N GLN A 279 29.36 -46.71 51.75
CA GLN A 279 29.25 -48.16 51.97
C GLN A 279 29.73 -48.61 53.36
N ASP A 280 30.57 -47.82 54.03
CA ASP A 280 31.11 -48.12 55.36
C ASP A 280 30.16 -47.71 56.51
N TYR A 281 29.05 -47.04 56.19
CA TYR A 281 28.03 -46.60 57.16
C TYR A 281 26.83 -47.54 57.27
N VAL A 282 26.76 -48.58 56.43
CA VAL A 282 25.66 -49.55 56.47
C VAL A 282 26.23 -50.91 56.86
N SER A 283 26.26 -51.16 58.16
CA SER A 283 26.34 -52.48 58.79
C SER A 283 25.46 -52.48 60.03
#